data_AF-A0AA97DGQ8-F1
#
_entry.id   AF-A0AA97DGQ8-F1
#
_cell.length_a   1.000
_cell.length_b   1.000
_cell.length_c   1.000
_cell.angle_alpha   90.00
_cell.angle_beta   90.00
_cell.angle_gamma   90.00
#
_symmetry.space_group_name_H-M   'P 1'
#
loop_
_entity.id
_entity.type
_entity.pdbx_description
1 polymer ?
#
loop_
_entity_poly.entity_id
_entity_poly.type
_entity_poly.pdbx_seq_one_letter_code
_entity_poly.pdbx_strand_id
1 'polypeptide(L)'
;MSKIMTVDILSSIKGAKPSESVRTLFDVIKNANQNTIAPNTLHSSAVSLDDLREDVVLESSSLEKEIIRENFPKEKNGFLVVAKVIED
;
A
#
# COMPACT_ATOMS: atom_id res chain seq x y z
N MET A 1 -5.85 -13.02 -49.63
CA MET A 1 -5.14 -14.04 -48.84
C MET A 1 -4.76 -13.42 -47.50
N SER A 2 -5.26 -13.96 -46.38
CA SER A 2 -4.91 -13.47 -45.05
C SER A 2 -3.47 -13.86 -44.75
N LYS A 3 -2.60 -12.88 -44.49
CA LYS A 3 -1.20 -13.11 -44.12
C LYS A 3 -1.18 -13.62 -42.67
N ILE A 4 -1.17 -14.93 -42.50
CA ILE A 4 -0.99 -15.59 -41.19
C ILE A 4 0.44 -15.29 -40.72
N MET A 5 0.58 -14.46 -39.68
CA MET A 5 1.88 -14.22 -39.05
C MET A 5 2.21 -15.43 -38.15
N THR A 6 3.35 -16.05 -38.39
CA THR A 6 3.82 -17.18 -37.57
C THR A 6 4.22 -16.69 -36.17
N VAL A 7 4.14 -17.58 -35.19
CA VAL A 7 4.49 -17.29 -33.79
C VAL A 7 5.93 -16.78 -33.66
N ASP A 8 6.84 -17.21 -34.53
CA ASP A 8 8.24 -16.75 -34.58
C ASP A 8 8.36 -15.27 -35.04
N ILE A 9 7.50 -14.84 -35.97
CA ILE A 9 7.41 -13.44 -36.39
C ILE A 9 6.89 -12.58 -35.24
N LEU A 10 5.89 -13.06 -34.50
CA LEU A 10 5.31 -12.37 -33.33
C LEU A 10 6.30 -12.30 -32.16
N SER A 11 7.08 -13.36 -31.92
CA SER A 11 8.12 -13.42 -30.90
C SER A 11 9.23 -12.39 -31.16
N SER A 12 9.56 -12.16 -32.43
CA SER A 12 10.59 -11.21 -32.87
C SER A 12 10.20 -9.72 -32.69
N ILE A 13 8.93 -9.41 -32.39
CA ILE A 13 8.43 -8.04 -32.15
C ILE A 13 8.61 -7.64 -30.67
N LYS A 14 8.96 -8.59 -29.79
CA LYS A 14 9.24 -8.33 -28.37
C LYS A 14 10.54 -7.51 -28.24
N GLY A 15 10.40 -6.18 -28.22
CA GLY A 15 11.52 -5.23 -28.15
C GLY A 15 11.63 -4.29 -29.37
N ALA A 16 10.77 -4.42 -30.37
CA ALA A 16 10.71 -3.48 -31.48
C ALA A 16 10.17 -2.12 -31.00
N LYS A 17 10.78 -1.02 -31.47
CA LYS A 17 10.29 0.33 -31.16
C LYS A 17 8.86 0.47 -31.69
N PRO A 18 7.89 0.92 -30.87
CA PRO A 18 6.51 1.09 -31.32
C PRO A 18 6.46 2.12 -32.44
N SER A 19 5.55 1.93 -33.40
CA SER A 19 5.27 2.96 -34.41
C SER A 19 4.77 4.24 -33.73
N GLU A 20 5.02 5.37 -34.38
CA GLU A 20 4.65 6.69 -33.85
C GLU A 20 3.15 6.76 -33.51
N SER A 21 2.30 6.20 -34.38
CA SER A 21 0.84 6.15 -34.19
C SER A 21 0.39 5.31 -32.98
N VAL A 22 1.14 4.26 -32.64
CA VAL A 22 0.84 3.43 -31.46
C VAL A 22 1.26 4.17 -30.20
N ARG A 23 2.40 4.87 -30.24
CA ARG A 23 2.90 5.66 -29.12
C ARG A 23 1.98 6.84 -28.80
N THR A 24 1.48 7.55 -29.82
CA THR A 24 0.48 8.61 -29.63
C THR A 24 -0.85 8.09 -29.08
N LEU A 25 -1.30 6.90 -29.51
CA LEU A 25 -2.47 6.25 -28.93
C LEU A 25 -2.28 5.97 -27.43
N PHE A 26 -1.12 5.45 -27.03
CA PHE A 26 -0.81 5.22 -25.61
C PHE A 26 -0.75 6.53 -24.81
N ASP A 27 -0.18 7.59 -25.38
CA ASP A 27 -0.14 8.91 -24.74
C ASP A 27 -1.54 9.51 -24.56
N VAL A 28 -2.43 9.35 -25.54
CA VAL A 28 -3.84 9.78 -25.44
C VAL A 28 -4.57 8.99 -24.36
N ILE A 29 -4.41 7.66 -24.32
CA ILE A 29 -5.04 6.80 -23.30
C ILE A 29 -4.54 7.17 -21.90
N LYS A 30 -3.23 7.41 -21.74
CA LYS A 30 -2.61 7.78 -20.46
C LYS A 30 -3.18 9.09 -19.91
N ASN A 31 -3.52 10.03 -20.78
CA ASN A 31 -4.03 11.35 -20.40
C ASN A 31 -5.56 11.46 -20.43
N ALA A 32 -6.27 10.43 -20.91
CA ALA A 32 -7.74 10.47 -21.06
C ALA A 32 -8.50 10.51 -19.72
N ASN A 33 -7.86 10.15 -18.60
CA ASN A 33 -8.52 9.99 -17.30
C ASN A 33 -8.01 10.98 -16.23
N GLN A 34 -7.66 12.21 -16.64
CA GLN A 34 -7.15 13.23 -15.71
C GLN A 34 -8.24 14.10 -15.06
N ASN A 35 -9.52 13.93 -15.41
CA ASN A 35 -10.57 14.73 -14.77
C ASN A 35 -11.87 13.97 -14.63
N THR A 36 -12.49 14.11 -13.45
CA THR A 36 -13.86 13.73 -13.05
C THR A 36 -14.06 12.47 -12.20
N ILE A 37 -13.38 12.34 -11.06
CA ILE A 37 -14.07 12.09 -9.77
C ILE A 37 -13.26 12.82 -8.69
N ALA A 38 -13.84 13.83 -8.04
CA ALA A 38 -13.27 14.38 -6.82
C ALA A 38 -13.06 13.23 -5.83
N PRO A 39 -11.84 12.99 -5.29
CA PRO A 39 -11.54 11.78 -4.52
C PRO A 39 -12.24 11.70 -3.15
N ASN A 40 -13.20 12.59 -2.86
CA ASN A 40 -13.58 12.92 -1.50
C ASN A 40 -14.89 12.31 -0.98
N THR A 41 -15.48 11.28 -1.61
CA THR A 41 -16.76 10.73 -1.11
C THR A 41 -16.92 9.21 -1.03
N LEU A 42 -15.93 8.40 -1.43
CA LEU A 42 -16.08 6.93 -1.40
C LEU A 42 -15.05 6.16 -0.56
N HIS A 43 -14.06 6.85 0.04
CA HIS A 43 -13.11 6.23 0.97
C HIS A 43 -12.86 7.16 2.16
N SER A 44 -13.84 7.29 3.07
CA SER A 44 -13.67 8.02 4.34
C SER A 44 -12.58 7.43 5.24
N SER A 45 -12.04 6.25 4.90
CA SER A 45 -11.07 5.50 5.71
C SER A 45 -9.73 5.29 5.00
N ALA A 46 -9.49 5.93 3.85
CA ALA A 46 -8.18 5.87 3.20
C ALA A 46 -7.24 6.90 3.83
N VAL A 47 -6.05 6.46 4.21
CA VAL A 47 -4.99 7.29 4.79
C VAL A 47 -3.98 7.66 3.69
N SER A 48 -3.44 8.87 3.71
CA SER A 48 -2.40 9.29 2.76
C SER A 48 -1.12 8.48 2.99
N LEU A 49 -0.35 8.22 1.93
CA LEU A 49 0.96 7.58 2.08
C LEU A 49 1.91 8.40 2.95
N ASP A 50 1.77 9.73 2.92
CA ASP A 50 2.56 10.66 3.72
C ASP A 50 2.26 10.55 5.24
N ASP A 51 1.10 10.02 5.60
CA ASP A 51 0.70 9.82 7.00
C ASP A 51 1.08 8.42 7.52
N LEU A 52 1.67 7.56 6.69
CA LEU A 52 2.12 6.23 7.09
C LEU A 52 3.51 6.30 7.73
N ARG A 53 3.66 5.63 8.88
CA ARG A 53 4.97 5.42 9.50
C ARG A 53 5.75 4.37 8.70
N GLU A 54 7.07 4.51 8.67
CA GLU A 54 7.97 3.50 8.13
C GLU A 54 7.84 2.14 8.87
N ASP A 55 7.99 1.06 8.12
CA ASP A 55 7.98 -0.32 8.65
C ASP A 55 9.35 -0.70 9.23
N VAL A 56 9.66 -0.12 10.39
CA VAL A 56 10.91 -0.34 11.12
C VAL A 56 10.66 -0.71 12.58
N VAL A 57 11.51 -1.59 13.10
CA VAL A 57 11.47 -2.00 14.52
C VAL A 57 12.09 -0.90 15.37
N LEU A 58 11.34 -0.42 16.36
CA LEU A 58 11.79 0.58 17.34
C LEU A 58 11.68 -0.02 18.73
N GLU A 59 12.83 -0.30 19.35
CA GLU A 59 12.91 -0.89 20.69
C GLU A 59 12.79 0.19 21.77
N SER A 60 11.92 -0.03 22.76
CA SER A 60 11.84 0.83 23.94
C SER A 60 13.06 0.66 24.85
N SER A 61 13.51 1.77 25.44
CA SER A 61 14.63 1.76 26.38
C SER A 61 14.29 1.01 27.68
N SER A 62 15.31 0.56 28.42
CA SER A 62 15.10 -0.09 29.72
C SER A 62 14.40 0.83 30.73
N LEU A 63 14.78 2.11 30.74
CA LEU A 63 14.18 3.13 31.61
C LEU A 63 12.70 3.35 31.30
N GLU A 64 12.34 3.42 30.02
CA GLU A 64 10.95 3.58 29.60
C GLU A 64 10.09 2.38 30.03
N LYS A 65 10.59 1.14 29.85
CA LYS A 65 9.91 -0.08 30.30
C LYS A 65 9.74 -0.12 31.83
N GLU A 66 10.66 0.48 32.58
CA GLU A 66 10.57 0.60 34.04
C GLU A 66 9.49 1.62 34.43
N ILE A 67 9.54 2.83 33.88
CA ILE A 67 8.54 3.89 34.12
C ILE A 67 7.13 3.38 33.84
N ILE A 68 6.93 2.64 32.73
CA ILE A 68 5.62 2.08 32.39
C ILE A 68 5.11 1.14 33.49
N ARG A 69 5.96 0.24 33.99
CA ARG A 69 5.58 -0.73 35.03
C ARG A 69 5.30 -0.06 36.37
N GLU A 70 6.05 0.98 36.73
CA GLU A 70 5.80 1.77 37.94
C GLU A 70 4.42 2.43 37.94
N ASN A 71 3.87 2.72 36.76
CA ASN A 71 2.56 3.33 36.61
C ASN A 71 1.40 2.32 36.58
N PHE A 72 1.65 1.01 36.70
CA PHE A 72 0.58 0.02 36.71
C PHE A 72 -0.24 0.08 38.01
N PRO A 73 -1.58 0.23 37.95
CA PRO A 73 -2.42 0.22 39.15
C PRO A 73 -2.34 -1.10 39.95
N LYS A 74 -2.15 -2.21 39.23
CA LYS A 74 -1.92 -3.55 39.80
C LYS A 74 -0.92 -4.27 38.91
N GLU A 75 0.21 -4.64 39.46
CA GLU A 75 1.29 -5.34 38.76
C GLU A 75 1.45 -6.75 39.33
N LYS A 76 1.80 -7.69 38.44
CA LYS A 76 2.25 -9.03 38.82
C LYS A 76 3.23 -9.57 37.78
N ASN A 77 4.46 -9.86 38.20
CA ASN A 77 5.49 -10.51 37.36
C ASN A 77 5.80 -9.75 36.05
N GLY A 78 5.75 -8.42 36.07
CA GLY A 78 5.94 -7.53 34.92
C GLY A 78 4.68 -7.26 34.10
N PHE A 79 3.53 -7.82 34.48
CA PHE A 79 2.27 -7.68 33.76
C PHE A 79 1.28 -6.79 34.50
N LEU A 80 0.53 -5.99 33.75
CA LEU A 80 -0.63 -5.25 34.25
C LEU A 80 -1.78 -6.23 34.50
N VAL A 81 -2.29 -6.26 35.73
CA VAL A 81 -3.38 -7.15 36.13
C VAL A 81 -4.72 -6.43 36.02
N VAL A 82 -5.61 -6.99 35.20
CA VAL A 82 -6.98 -6.50 35.01
C VAL A 82 -8.00 -7.59 35.33
N ALA A 83 -9.24 -7.20 35.60
CA ALA A 83 -10.33 -8.15 35.74
C ALA A 83 -10.57 -8.88 34.41
N LYS A 84 -10.80 -10.19 34.48
CA LYS A 84 -11.20 -10.96 33.30
C LYS A 84 -12.61 -10.51 32.91
N VAL A 85 -12.76 -10.00 31.69
CA VAL A 85 -14.08 -9.70 31.13
C VAL A 85 -14.78 -11.03 30.85
N ILE A 86 -15.96 -11.20 31.43
CA ILE A 86 -16.91 -12.26 31.11
C ILE A 86 -18.16 -11.57 30.57
N GLU A 87 -18.71 -12.09 29.47
CA GLU A 87 -20.00 -11.65 28.93
C GLU A 87 -21.11 -12.42 29.67
N ASP A 88 -22.21 -11.74 29.99
CA ASP A 88 -23.38 -12.33 30.68
C ASP A 88 -24.15 -13.30 29.79
#